data_AF-A0A444YBJ8-F1
#
_entry.id   AF-A0A444YBJ8-F1
#
_cell.length_a   1.000
_cell.length_b   1.000
_cell.length_c   1.000
_cell.angle_alpha   90.00
_cell.angle_beta   90.00
_cell.angle_gamma   90.00
#
_symmetry.space_group_name_H-M   'P 1'
#
loop_
_entity.id
_entity.type
_entity.pdbx_description
1 polymer ?
#
loop_
_entity_poly.entity_id
_entity_poly.type
_entity_poly.pdbx_seq_one_letter_code
_entity_poly.pdbx_strand_id
1 'polypeptide(L)'
;MLDLEFEYGTLKIPHIVVDDGTEILLRNIVALEQCHYPQEHYIIDYVRFFGQLINTNKDVGVLIKAGIIDDMVGGNYESSVAKLFSDVRKNITVTSANVDYLKLCHDLNAYYNHPWHSKMATLRRDYFTTPWKTAASIAGIFLLILTVIQTVCSILQVLCS
;
A
#
# COMPACT_ATOMS: atom_id res chain seq x y z
N MET A 1 7.11 -17.30 -2.86
CA MET A 1 8.32 -17.03 -3.69
C MET A 1 8.17 -15.77 -4.56
N LEU A 2 7.34 -14.83 -4.13
CA LEU A 2 7.58 -13.41 -4.25
C LEU A 2 7.98 -13.07 -2.80
N ASP A 3 9.11 -12.44 -2.51
CA ASP A 3 9.47 -12.13 -1.11
C ASP A 3 8.58 -11.00 -0.51
N LEU A 4 7.31 -10.98 -0.92
CA LEU A 4 6.23 -10.12 -0.49
C LEU A 4 5.56 -10.77 0.72
N GLU A 5 5.61 -10.08 1.85
CA GLU A 5 4.96 -10.53 3.09
C GLU A 5 3.97 -9.48 3.55
N PHE A 6 2.79 -9.90 3.99
CA PHE A 6 1.82 -9.01 4.60
C PHE A 6 1.46 -9.49 6.00
N GLU A 7 1.86 -8.72 7.01
CA GLU A 7 1.68 -9.07 8.41
C GLU A 7 1.27 -7.84 9.22
N TYR A 8 0.23 -7.97 10.04
CA TYR A 8 -0.23 -6.93 10.97
C TYR A 8 -0.45 -5.54 10.32
N GLY A 9 -0.95 -5.53 9.07
CA GLY A 9 -1.19 -4.28 8.35
C GLY A 9 0.06 -3.66 7.71
N THR A 10 1.20 -4.36 7.73
CA THR A 10 2.45 -3.94 7.10
C THR A 10 2.77 -4.84 5.92
N LEU A 11 2.93 -4.24 4.75
CA LEU A 11 3.36 -4.91 3.52
C LEU A 11 4.88 -4.74 3.38
N LYS A 12 5.61 -5.85 3.48
CA LYS A 12 7.05 -5.91 3.23
C LYS A 12 7.26 -6.25 1.76
N ILE A 13 8.04 -5.41 1.09
CA ILE A 13 8.39 -5.56 -0.31
C ILE A 13 9.92 -5.60 -0.38
N PRO A 14 10.52 -6.56 -1.10
CA PRO A 14 11.96 -6.60 -1.25
C PRO A 14 12.45 -5.36 -2.01
N HIS A 15 13.65 -4.92 -1.68
CA HIS A 15 14.33 -3.85 -2.42
C HIS A 15 14.56 -4.28 -3.87
N ILE A 16 14.37 -3.34 -4.80
CA ILE A 16 14.65 -3.52 -6.22
C ILE A 16 15.49 -2.38 -6.78
N VAL A 17 16.41 -2.76 -7.64
CA VAL A 17 17.17 -1.85 -8.50
C VAL A 17 16.46 -1.78 -9.84
N VAL A 18 16.12 -0.59 -10.30
CA VAL A 18 15.56 -0.38 -11.64
C VAL A 18 16.56 0.43 -12.47
N ASP A 19 17.02 -0.19 -13.55
CA ASP A 19 17.94 0.40 -14.52
C ASP A 19 17.37 0.31 -15.96
N ASP A 20 18.12 0.82 -16.92
CA ASP A 20 17.73 0.81 -18.34
C ASP A 20 17.53 -0.62 -18.92
N GLY A 21 18.19 -1.63 -18.34
CA GLY A 21 18.09 -3.03 -18.78
C GLY A 21 16.92 -3.79 -18.16
N THR A 22 16.37 -3.28 -17.05
CA THR A 22 15.34 -3.95 -16.24
C THR A 22 14.06 -4.21 -17.04
N GLU A 23 13.66 -3.27 -17.90
CA GLU A 23 12.47 -3.45 -18.74
C GLU A 23 12.63 -4.64 -19.70
N ILE A 24 13.78 -4.73 -20.37
CA ILE A 24 14.09 -5.79 -21.34
C ILE A 24 14.12 -7.14 -20.63
N LEU A 25 14.77 -7.19 -19.46
CA LEU A 25 14.86 -8.39 -18.64
C LEU A 25 13.47 -8.89 -18.24
N LEU A 26 12.63 -8.01 -17.68
CA LEU A 26 11.28 -8.37 -17.26
C LEU A 26 10.43 -8.84 -18.44
N ARG A 27 10.49 -8.16 -19.60
CA ARG A 27 9.75 -8.61 -20.80
C ARG A 27 10.18 -9.99 -21.27
N ASN A 28 11.48 -10.27 -21.27
CA ASN A 28 12.00 -11.57 -21.69
C ASN A 28 11.58 -12.69 -20.73
N ILE A 29 11.64 -12.45 -19.42
CA ILE A 29 11.22 -13.46 -18.44
C ILE A 29 9.71 -13.66 -18.46
N VAL A 30 8.92 -12.60 -18.57
CA VAL A 30 7.47 -12.70 -18.76
C VAL A 30 7.14 -13.51 -20.02
N ALA A 31 7.82 -13.25 -21.15
CA ALA A 31 7.61 -14.05 -22.36
C ALA A 31 7.99 -15.53 -22.16
N LEU A 32 9.09 -15.81 -21.46
CA LEU A 32 9.53 -17.17 -21.14
C LEU A 32 8.48 -17.91 -20.29
N GLU A 33 8.01 -17.30 -19.20
CA GLU A 33 6.99 -17.88 -18.32
C GLU A 33 5.69 -18.14 -19.09
N GLN A 34 5.23 -17.19 -19.91
CA GLN A 34 4.02 -17.35 -20.71
C GLN A 34 4.11 -18.47 -21.75
N CYS A 35 5.27 -18.66 -22.38
CA CYS A 35 5.44 -19.62 -23.46
C CYS A 35 5.77 -21.04 -22.96
N HIS A 36 6.56 -21.16 -21.89
CA HIS A 36 7.16 -22.44 -21.51
C HIS A 36 6.73 -22.92 -20.11
N TYR A 37 6.27 -22.01 -19.24
CA TYR A 37 5.91 -22.33 -17.86
C TYR A 37 4.52 -21.79 -17.49
N PRO A 38 3.45 -22.23 -18.19
CA PRO A 38 2.10 -21.68 -18.02
C PRO A 38 1.45 -22.01 -16.66
N GLN A 39 2.14 -22.68 -15.75
CA GLN A 39 1.70 -22.91 -14.36
C GLN A 39 2.61 -22.24 -13.33
N GLU A 40 3.74 -21.65 -13.76
CA GLU A 40 4.73 -21.03 -12.88
C GLU A 40 4.80 -19.53 -13.19
N HIS A 41 3.94 -18.76 -12.51
CA HIS A 41 3.72 -17.33 -12.78
C HIS A 41 4.48 -16.42 -11.82
N TYR A 42 5.74 -16.74 -11.49
CA TYR A 42 6.46 -15.98 -10.46
C TYR A 42 6.69 -14.52 -10.87
N ILE A 43 7.38 -14.29 -11.99
CA ILE A 43 7.66 -12.92 -12.44
C ILE A 43 6.41 -12.25 -13.01
N ILE A 44 5.51 -13.00 -13.65
CA ILE A 44 4.21 -12.49 -14.08
C ILE A 44 3.42 -11.92 -12.90
N ASP A 45 3.30 -12.64 -11.78
CA ASP A 45 2.59 -12.18 -10.60
C ASP A 45 3.30 -11.00 -9.93
N TYR A 46 4.64 -11.00 -9.93
CA TYR A 46 5.45 -9.87 -9.45
C TYR A 46 5.17 -8.59 -10.24
N VAL A 47 5.21 -8.67 -11.58
CA VAL A 47 4.93 -7.53 -12.45
C VAL A 47 3.47 -7.09 -12.30
N ARG A 48 2.54 -8.03 -12.15
CA ARG A 48 1.13 -7.71 -11.90
C ARG A 48 0.95 -6.96 -10.59
N PHE A 49 1.60 -7.40 -9.52
CA PHE A 49 1.63 -6.72 -8.23
C PHE A 49 2.14 -5.28 -8.37
N PHE A 50 3.34 -5.09 -8.92
CA PHE A 50 3.91 -3.75 -9.08
C PHE A 50 3.10 -2.86 -10.03
N GLY A 51 2.52 -3.43 -11.08
CA GLY A 51 1.65 -2.69 -11.98
C GLY A 51 0.28 -2.33 -11.41
N GLN A 52 -0.15 -2.94 -10.29
CA GLN A 52 -1.28 -2.48 -9.48
C GLN A 52 -0.84 -1.45 -8.43
N LEU A 53 0.36 -1.61 -7.87
CA LEU A 53 0.92 -0.71 -6.85
C LEU A 53 1.35 0.64 -7.43
N ILE A 54 1.90 0.65 -8.64
CA ILE A 54 2.42 1.83 -9.33
C ILE A 54 1.46 2.22 -10.46
N ASN A 55 0.62 3.23 -10.20
CA ASN A 55 -0.27 3.79 -11.22
C ASN A 55 0.18 5.18 -11.68
N THR A 56 0.96 5.88 -10.85
CA THR A 56 1.42 7.25 -11.06
C THR A 56 2.87 7.42 -10.61
N ASN A 57 3.52 8.49 -11.08
CA ASN A 57 4.87 8.85 -10.65
C ASN A 57 4.95 9.06 -9.12
N LYS A 58 3.85 9.54 -8.51
CA LYS A 58 3.78 9.72 -7.04
C LYS A 58 3.89 8.40 -6.29
N ASP A 59 3.35 7.32 -6.85
CA ASP A 59 3.43 5.99 -6.24
C ASP A 59 4.88 5.51 -6.24
N VAL A 60 5.62 5.75 -7.33
CA VAL A 60 7.07 5.51 -7.38
C VAL A 60 7.80 6.33 -6.32
N GLY A 61 7.48 7.61 -6.17
CA GLY A 61 8.08 8.46 -5.13
C GLY A 61 7.80 7.97 -3.71
N VAL A 62 6.67 7.30 -3.45
CA VAL A 62 6.41 6.63 -2.16
C VAL A 62 7.31 5.41 -1.97
N LEU A 63 7.51 4.60 -3.01
CA LEU A 63 8.39 3.43 -2.97
C LEU A 63 9.87 3.81 -2.81
N ILE A 64 10.31 4.90 -3.43
CA ILE A 64 11.66 5.45 -3.23
C ILE A 64 11.85 5.91 -1.79
N LYS A 65 10.90 6.67 -1.24
CA LYS A 65 10.94 7.11 0.16
C LYS A 65 10.91 5.95 1.15
N ALA A 66 10.26 4.84 0.78
CA ALA A 66 10.22 3.62 1.57
C ALA A 66 11.51 2.78 1.44
N GLY A 67 12.46 3.17 0.58
CA GLY A 67 13.68 2.41 0.31
C GLY A 67 13.43 1.10 -0.43
N ILE A 68 12.30 0.97 -1.13
CA ILE A 68 11.96 -0.20 -1.94
C ILE A 68 12.57 -0.07 -3.33
N ILE A 69 12.61 1.14 -3.88
CA ILE A 69 13.23 1.45 -5.17
C ILE A 69 14.36 2.43 -4.92
N ASP A 70 15.52 2.22 -5.56
CA ASP A 70 16.62 3.18 -5.47
C ASP A 70 16.23 4.54 -6.02
N ASP A 71 16.71 5.61 -5.37
CA ASP A 71 16.65 6.96 -5.93
C ASP A 71 17.79 7.13 -6.94
N MET A 72 17.46 7.42 -8.21
CA MET A 72 18.44 7.79 -9.22
C MET A 72 18.34 9.26 -9.58
N VAL A 73 19.51 9.88 -9.75
CA VAL A 73 19.64 11.29 -10.13
C VAL A 73 19.20 11.48 -11.58
N GLY A 74 17.95 11.90 -11.78
CA GLY A 74 17.41 12.23 -13.09
C GLY A 74 15.95 12.67 -13.03
N GLY A 75 15.62 13.83 -13.60
CA GLY A 75 14.30 14.47 -13.44
C GLY A 75 13.10 13.68 -13.98
N ASN A 76 13.32 12.61 -14.73
CA ASN A 76 12.28 11.73 -15.28
C ASN A 76 12.33 10.29 -14.72
N TYR A 77 13.18 9.98 -13.74
CA TYR A 77 13.35 8.62 -13.23
C TYR A 77 12.04 7.99 -12.73
N GLU A 78 11.27 8.70 -11.88
CA GLU A 78 9.96 8.22 -11.41
C GLU A 78 9.00 7.89 -12.56
N SER A 79 9.03 8.71 -13.62
CA SER A 79 8.19 8.51 -14.79
C SER A 79 8.63 7.30 -15.62
N SER A 80 9.94 7.06 -15.72
CA SER A 80 10.51 5.90 -16.41
C SER A 80 10.13 4.60 -15.70
N VAL A 81 10.25 4.55 -14.36
CA VAL A 81 9.85 3.39 -13.55
C VAL A 81 8.35 3.12 -13.67
N ALA A 82 7.51 4.15 -13.55
CA ALA A 82 6.06 3.99 -13.69
C ALA A 82 5.68 3.48 -15.09
N LYS A 83 6.33 4.00 -16.13
CA LYS A 83 6.12 3.57 -17.51
C LYS A 83 6.55 2.13 -17.73
N LEU A 84 7.72 1.74 -17.21
CA LEU A 84 8.25 0.38 -17.30
C LEU A 84 7.22 -0.64 -16.79
N PHE A 85 6.77 -0.52 -15.53
CA PHE A 85 5.82 -1.49 -14.98
C PHE A 85 4.45 -1.46 -15.69
N SER A 86 3.99 -0.28 -16.12
CA SER A 86 2.78 -0.15 -16.93
C SER A 86 2.90 -0.89 -18.27
N ASP A 87 4.02 -0.74 -18.96
CA ASP A 87 4.22 -1.29 -20.30
C ASP A 87 4.59 -2.77 -20.29
N VAL A 88 5.27 -3.29 -19.26
CA VAL A 88 5.47 -4.73 -19.10
C VAL A 88 4.14 -5.41 -18.75
N ARG A 89 3.34 -4.82 -17.85
CA ARG A 89 2.03 -5.38 -17.48
C ARG A 89 1.08 -5.53 -18.67
N LYS A 90 1.11 -4.60 -19.64
CA LYS A 90 0.28 -4.68 -20.87
C LYS A 90 0.57 -5.92 -21.72
N ASN A 91 1.76 -6.50 -21.60
CA ASN A 91 2.16 -7.68 -22.37
C ASN A 91 1.79 -9.01 -21.71
N ILE A 92 1.18 -8.96 -20.52
CA ILE A 92 0.72 -10.15 -19.80
C ILE A 92 -0.66 -10.55 -20.35
N THR A 93 -0.73 -11.71 -21.01
CA THR A 93 -1.96 -12.28 -21.58
C THR A 93 -2.55 -13.40 -20.72
N VAL A 94 -1.77 -13.92 -19.77
CA VAL A 94 -2.18 -15.00 -18.87
C VAL A 94 -3.08 -14.47 -17.75
N THR A 95 -4.19 -15.16 -17.53
CA THR A 95 -5.20 -14.84 -16.51
C THR A 95 -5.04 -15.63 -15.22
N SER A 96 -4.30 -16.74 -15.24
CA SER A 96 -3.94 -17.48 -14.03
C SER A 96 -2.91 -16.71 -13.19
N ALA A 97 -2.92 -17.01 -11.90
CA ALA A 97 -2.02 -16.45 -10.90
C ALA A 97 -1.71 -17.52 -9.86
N ASN A 98 -0.56 -17.40 -9.21
CA ASN A 98 -0.14 -18.26 -8.12
C ASN A 98 -1.07 -18.06 -6.90
N VAL A 99 -1.31 -19.14 -6.17
CA VAL A 99 -2.14 -19.15 -4.95
C VAL A 99 -1.58 -18.19 -3.90
N ASP A 100 -0.25 -18.08 -3.77
CA ASP A 100 0.40 -17.18 -2.82
C ASP A 100 0.10 -15.71 -3.15
N TYR A 101 0.17 -15.34 -4.43
CA TYR A 101 -0.18 -14.00 -4.90
C TYR A 101 -1.65 -13.68 -4.64
N LEU A 102 -2.56 -14.62 -4.95
CA LEU A 102 -3.99 -14.44 -4.71
C LEU A 102 -4.30 -14.26 -3.22
N LYS A 103 -3.63 -15.04 -2.36
CA LYS A 103 -3.75 -14.91 -0.90
C LYS A 103 -3.26 -13.54 -0.43
N LEU A 104 -2.10 -13.09 -0.90
CA LEU A 104 -1.57 -11.77 -0.58
C LEU A 104 -2.56 -10.65 -0.96
N CYS A 105 -3.09 -10.70 -2.18
CA CYS A 105 -4.11 -9.74 -2.64
C CYS A 105 -5.39 -9.79 -1.80
N HIS A 106 -5.84 -11.00 -1.44
CA HIS A 106 -6.99 -11.19 -0.57
C HIS A 106 -6.76 -10.54 0.80
N ASP A 107 -5.62 -10.81 1.43
CA ASP A 107 -5.33 -10.32 2.78
C ASP A 107 -5.15 -8.79 2.80
N LEU A 108 -4.51 -8.22 1.77
CA LEU A 108 -4.43 -6.77 1.57
C LEU A 108 -5.81 -6.14 1.43
N ASN A 109 -6.67 -6.72 0.60
CA ASN A 109 -8.03 -6.23 0.39
C ASN A 109 -8.89 -6.37 1.65
N ALA A 110 -8.77 -7.48 2.38
CA ALA A 110 -9.48 -7.71 3.64
C ALA A 110 -9.09 -6.67 4.69
N TYR A 111 -7.79 -6.37 4.79
CA TYR A 111 -7.29 -5.32 5.70
C TYR A 111 -7.79 -3.93 5.30
N TYR A 112 -7.69 -3.57 4.01
CA TYR A 112 -8.14 -2.28 3.51
C TYR A 112 -9.66 -2.07 3.69
N ASN A 113 -10.46 -3.10 3.38
CA ASN A 113 -11.91 -3.04 3.45
C ASN A 113 -12.46 -3.10 4.88
N HIS A 114 -11.63 -3.43 5.87
CA HIS A 114 -12.05 -3.41 7.25
C HIS A 114 -12.32 -1.95 7.69
N PRO A 115 -13.56 -1.58 8.03
CA PRO A 115 -13.97 -0.18 8.16
C PRO A 115 -13.23 0.55 9.28
N TRP A 116 -12.77 -0.17 10.31
CA TRP A 116 -11.92 0.41 11.35
C TRP A 116 -10.58 0.91 10.80
N HIS A 117 -9.92 0.16 9.92
CA HIS A 117 -8.60 0.55 9.39
C HIS A 117 -8.71 1.76 8.47
N SER A 118 -9.71 1.77 7.59
CA SER A 118 -9.99 2.93 6.73
C SER A 118 -10.33 4.19 7.55
N LYS A 119 -11.23 4.08 8.55
CA LYS A 119 -11.58 5.20 9.43
C LYS A 119 -10.38 5.70 10.24
N MET A 120 -9.59 4.79 10.79
CA MET A 120 -8.40 5.13 11.57
C MET A 120 -7.31 5.78 10.71
N ALA A 121 -7.13 5.34 9.47
CA ALA A 121 -6.21 5.96 8.53
C ALA A 121 -6.63 7.40 8.19
N THR A 122 -7.93 7.63 7.93
CA THR A 122 -8.49 8.97 7.70
C THR A 122 -8.32 9.86 8.93
N LEU A 123 -8.64 9.35 10.13
CA LEU A 123 -8.44 10.08 11.37
C LEU A 123 -6.96 10.48 11.55
N ARG A 124 -6.03 9.55 11.34
CA ARG A 124 -4.59 9.81 11.43
C ARG A 124 -4.15 10.88 10.44
N ARG A 125 -4.62 10.81 9.20
CA ARG A 125 -4.29 11.77 8.14
C ARG A 125 -4.83 13.17 8.45
N ASP A 126 -6.07 13.30 8.90
CA ASP A 126 -6.70 14.62 9.00
C ASP A 126 -6.33 15.35 10.29
N TYR A 127 -6.16 14.59 11.38
CA TYR A 127 -5.99 15.12 12.74
C TYR A 127 -4.57 14.96 13.29
N PHE A 128 -3.81 13.96 12.86
CA PHE A 128 -2.46 13.67 13.39
C PHE A 128 -1.33 14.01 12.41
N THR A 129 -1.56 14.93 11.47
CA THR A 129 -0.56 15.30 10.45
C THR A 129 0.48 16.32 10.90
N THR A 130 0.12 17.23 11.81
CA THR A 130 1.05 18.25 12.32
C THR A 130 1.02 18.28 13.84
N PRO A 131 2.09 18.75 14.50
CA PRO A 131 2.13 18.85 15.96
C PRO A 131 0.95 19.67 16.50
N TRP A 132 0.61 20.77 15.83
CA TRP A 132 -0.49 21.64 16.21
C TRP A 132 -1.86 20.96 16.08
N LYS A 133 -2.13 20.32 14.93
CA LYS A 133 -3.39 19.58 14.74
C LYS A 133 -3.53 18.46 15.76
N THR A 134 -2.43 17.76 16.03
CA THR A 134 -2.37 16.69 17.03
C THR A 134 -2.72 17.22 18.42
N ALA A 135 -2.11 18.33 18.85
CA ALA A 135 -2.39 18.95 20.14
C ALA A 135 -3.86 19.40 20.26
N ALA A 136 -4.40 20.05 19.22
CA ALA A 136 -5.80 20.47 19.19
C ALA A 136 -6.76 19.27 19.27
N SER A 137 -6.47 18.18 18.54
CA SER A 137 -7.25 16.95 18.59
C SER A 137 -7.22 16.29 19.95
N ILE A 138 -6.06 16.23 20.61
CA ILE A 138 -5.92 15.68 21.97
C ILE A 138 -6.76 16.51 22.94
N ALA A 139 -6.67 17.84 22.90
CA ALA A 139 -7.47 18.72 23.75
C ALA A 139 -8.98 18.51 23.54
N GLY A 140 -9.42 18.40 22.27
CA GLY A 140 -10.82 18.11 21.94
C GLY A 140 -11.30 16.77 22.48
N ILE A 141 -10.48 15.72 22.41
CA ILE A 141 -10.80 14.40 22.98
C ILE A 141 -10.95 14.48 24.50
N PHE A 142 -10.04 15.18 25.19
CA PHE A 142 -10.15 15.38 26.63
C PHE A 142 -11.42 16.13 27.02
N LEU A 143 -11.76 17.21 26.30
CA LEU A 143 -12.99 17.97 26.54
C LEU A 143 -14.24 17.12 26.32
N LEU A 144 -14.27 16.28 25.28
CA LEU A 144 -15.39 15.35 25.04
C LEU A 144 -15.55 14.34 26.18
N ILE A 145 -14.45 13.74 26.65
CA ILE A 145 -14.48 12.80 27.78
C ILE A 145 -15.01 13.48 29.04
N LEU A 146 -14.50 14.67 29.36
CA LEU A 146 -14.96 15.45 30.51
C LEU A 146 -16.44 15.79 30.41
N THR A 147 -16.91 16.19 29.22
CA THR A 147 -18.33 16.51 28.98
C THR A 147 -19.23 15.29 29.18
N VAL A 148 -18.81 14.11 28.71
CA VAL A 148 -19.56 12.87 28.92
C VAL A 148 -19.65 12.53 30.41
N ILE A 149 -18.53 12.58 31.14
CA ILE A 149 -18.50 12.33 32.58
C ILE A 149 -19.44 13.31 33.31
N GLN A 150 -19.33 14.60 33.00
CA GLN A 150 -20.19 15.63 33.59
C GLN A 150 -21.67 15.35 33.31
N THR A 151 -22.02 15.00 32.08
CA THR A 151 -23.40 14.70 31.69
C THR A 151 -23.97 13.50 32.45
N VAL A 152 -23.20 12.42 32.58
CA VAL A 152 -23.60 11.23 33.34
C VAL A 152 -23.79 11.55 34.83
N CYS A 153 -22.85 12.29 35.44
CA CYS A 153 -22.95 12.71 36.83
C CYS A 153 -24.19 13.58 37.08
N SER A 154 -24.48 14.54 36.19
CA SER A 154 -25.68 15.39 36.31
C SER A 154 -26.98 14.58 36.20
N ILE A 155 -27.06 13.60 35.29
CA ILE A 155 -28.24 12.74 35.16
C ILE A 155 -28.45 11.90 36.43
N LEU A 156 -27.38 11.32 36.99
CA LEU A 156 -27.46 10.54 38.23
C LEU A 156 -27.92 11.39 39.42
N GLN A 157 -27.43 12.62 39.55
CA GLN A 157 -27.85 13.53 40.61
C GLN A 157 -29.34 13.87 40.52
N VAL A 158 -29.85 14.10 39.31
CA VAL A 158 -31.27 14.40 39.08
C VAL A 158 -32.17 13.18 39.33
N LEU A 159 -31.72 11.97 38.98
CA LEU A 159 -32.50 10.74 39.20
C LEU A 159 -32.50 10.26 40.67
N CYS A 160 -31.49 10.63 41.46
CA CYS A 160 -31.41 10.32 42.89
C CYS A 160 -32.01 11.40 43.81
N SER A 161 -32.56 12.48 43.24
CA SER A 161 -33.28 13.54 43.97
C SER A 161 -34.79 13.36 43.90
#